data_AF-A0A1C6RHB4-F1
#
_entry.id   AF-A0A1C6RHB4-F1
#
_cell.length_a   1.000
_cell.length_b   1.000
_cell.length_c   1.000
_cell.angle_alpha   90.00
_cell.angle_beta   90.00
_cell.angle_gamma   90.00
#
_symmetry.space_group_name_H-M   'P 1'
#
loop_
_entity.id
_entity.type
_entity.pdbx_description
1 polymer ?
#
loop_
_entity_poly.entity_id
_entity_poly.type
_entity_poly.pdbx_seq_one_letter_code
_entity_poly.pdbx_strand_id
1 'polypeptide(L)'
;MTATPDCPARRHGTASARRHQRCCCPEAIAAAKAANHRGYLSRGYIRGSVSNQRAPRHGFDEVVVDRAVDGPRPAQMTLPEIHAAIDRLTARGESAREIAKRLGVTTRTVTRQRARRRASIRTG
;
A
#
# COMPACT_ATOMS: atom_id res chain seq x y z
N MET A 1 -17.25 -3.88 34.17
CA MET A 1 -15.97 -4.56 34.51
C MET A 1 -16.16 -6.07 34.56
N THR A 2 -16.61 -6.69 33.47
CA THR A 2 -16.65 -8.15 33.38
C THR A 2 -15.52 -8.57 32.45
N ALA A 3 -14.37 -8.90 33.04
CA ALA A 3 -13.27 -9.53 32.33
C ALA A 3 -13.75 -10.89 31.80
N THR A 4 -13.37 -11.24 30.58
CA THR A 4 -13.45 -12.63 30.11
C THR A 4 -12.55 -13.49 31.02
N PRO A 5 -12.96 -14.69 31.43
CA PRO A 5 -12.29 -15.46 32.49
C PRO A 5 -10.79 -15.73 32.26
N ASP A 6 -10.32 -15.69 31.00
CA ASP A 6 -8.92 -15.92 30.63
C ASP A 6 -8.16 -14.68 30.10
N CYS A 7 -8.56 -13.43 30.42
CA CYS A 7 -7.72 -12.29 30.00
C CYS A 7 -6.41 -12.20 30.84
N PRO A 8 -5.21 -12.22 30.21
CA PRO A 8 -3.91 -12.22 30.91
C PRO A 8 -3.49 -10.86 31.51
N ALA A 9 -4.33 -9.82 31.41
CA ALA A 9 -3.97 -8.47 31.81
C ALA A 9 -4.37 -8.16 33.26
N ARG A 10 -3.46 -7.53 34.02
CA ARG A 10 -3.69 -7.11 35.41
C ARG A 10 -4.61 -5.87 35.54
N ARG A 11 -4.76 -5.10 34.46
CA ARG A 11 -5.65 -3.92 34.39
C ARG A 11 -6.40 -3.95 33.05
N HIS A 12 -7.73 -3.91 33.08
CA HIS A 12 -8.60 -3.93 31.89
C HIS A 12 -9.02 -2.51 31.46
N GLY A 13 -9.78 -2.41 30.38
CA GLY A 13 -10.44 -1.15 29.97
C GLY A 13 -9.52 -0.04 29.45
N THR A 14 -8.22 -0.30 29.27
CA THR A 14 -7.25 0.69 28.76
C THR A 14 -6.60 0.25 27.46
N ALA A 15 -6.15 1.20 26.65
CA ALA A 15 -5.40 0.92 25.42
C ALA A 15 -4.08 0.18 25.69
N SER A 16 -3.44 0.46 26.83
CA SER A 16 -2.19 -0.19 27.26
C SER A 16 -2.38 -1.69 27.53
N ALA A 17 -3.50 -2.08 28.14
CA ALA A 17 -3.84 -3.47 28.39
C ALA A 17 -3.88 -4.32 27.11
N ARG A 18 -4.42 -3.75 26.02
CA ARG A 18 -4.43 -4.40 24.70
C ARG A 18 -3.02 -4.47 24.09
N ARG A 19 -2.26 -3.38 24.14
CA ARG A 19 -0.97 -3.23 23.42
C ARG A 19 0.18 -4.01 24.08
N HIS A 20 0.26 -4.00 25.41
CA HIS A 20 1.41 -4.56 26.14
C HIS A 20 1.09 -5.87 26.85
N GLN A 21 -0.14 -6.02 27.34
CA GLN A 21 -0.56 -7.19 28.14
C GLN A 21 -1.45 -8.15 27.34
N ARG A 22 -1.60 -7.92 26.03
CA ARG A 22 -2.38 -8.76 25.09
C ARG A 22 -3.82 -9.03 25.54
N CYS A 23 -4.45 -8.13 26.30
CA CYS A 23 -5.85 -8.36 26.71
C CYS A 23 -6.79 -8.39 25.50
N CYS A 24 -7.72 -9.34 25.49
CA CYS A 24 -8.74 -9.48 24.45
C CYS A 24 -10.13 -9.01 24.90
N CYS A 25 -10.27 -8.43 26.10
CA CYS A 25 -11.56 -7.93 26.56
C CYS A 25 -12.11 -6.81 25.65
N PRO A 26 -13.43 -6.76 25.44
CA PRO A 26 -14.06 -5.81 24.53
C PRO A 26 -13.79 -4.36 24.92
N GLU A 27 -13.77 -4.05 26.23
CA GLU A 27 -13.45 -2.72 26.75
C GLU A 27 -12.01 -2.28 26.41
N ALA A 28 -11.03 -3.20 26.50
CA ALA A 28 -9.63 -2.91 26.15
C ALA A 28 -9.44 -2.72 24.64
N ILE A 29 -10.20 -3.48 23.83
CA ILE A 29 -10.24 -3.31 22.37
C ILE A 29 -10.84 -1.95 22.02
N ALA A 30 -11.96 -1.57 22.63
CA ALA A 30 -12.61 -0.28 22.42
C ALA A 30 -11.70 0.88 22.84
N ALA A 31 -11.04 0.79 24.00
CA ALA A 31 -10.10 1.79 24.47
C ALA A 31 -8.89 1.94 23.54
N ALA A 32 -8.34 0.84 23.01
CA ALA A 32 -7.25 0.88 22.03
C ALA A 32 -7.67 1.53 20.71
N LYS A 33 -8.87 1.20 20.21
CA LYS A 33 -9.45 1.85 19.02
C LYS A 33 -9.65 3.34 19.24
N ALA A 34 -10.23 3.74 20.37
CA ALA A 34 -10.45 5.14 20.72
C ALA A 34 -9.13 5.93 20.85
N ALA A 35 -8.08 5.33 21.39
CA ALA A 35 -6.75 5.95 21.47
C ALA A 35 -6.11 6.12 20.08
N ASN A 36 -6.24 5.11 19.20
CA ASN A 36 -5.77 5.22 17.81
C ASN A 36 -6.55 6.28 17.03
N HIS A 37 -7.87 6.35 17.22
CA HIS A 37 -8.73 7.35 16.59
C HIS A 37 -8.39 8.78 17.07
N ARG A 38 -8.16 8.97 18.37
CA ARG A 38 -7.64 10.25 18.90
C ARG A 38 -6.27 10.60 18.31
N GLY A 39 -5.37 9.62 18.18
CA GLY A 39 -4.09 9.79 17.50
C GLY A 39 -4.22 10.15 16.02
N TYR A 40 -5.21 9.59 15.33
CA TYR A 40 -5.53 9.90 13.94
C TYR A 40 -6.11 11.32 13.79
N LEU A 41 -7.03 11.72 14.66
CA LEU A 41 -7.62 13.07 14.64
C LEU A 41 -6.64 14.16 15.08
N SER A 42 -5.76 13.88 16.04
CA SER A 42 -4.71 14.80 16.50
C SER A 42 -3.56 14.93 15.51
N ARG A 43 -3.35 13.92 14.64
CA ARG A 43 -2.60 14.08 13.39
C ARG A 43 -3.46 14.92 12.46
N GLY A 44 -3.49 16.23 12.71
CA GLY A 44 -4.12 17.18 11.82
C GLY A 44 -3.65 16.92 10.38
N TYR A 45 -4.56 17.09 9.42
CA TYR A 45 -4.15 17.16 8.02
C TYR A 45 -3.28 18.41 7.87
N ILE A 46 -1.97 18.24 8.02
CA ILE A 46 -1.02 19.29 7.67
C ILE A 46 -1.04 19.28 6.13
N ARG A 47 -1.56 20.37 5.55
CA ARG A 47 -1.53 20.61 4.12
C ARG A 47 -0.07 20.54 3.66
N GLY A 48 0.32 19.41 3.07
CA GLY A 48 1.70 19.14 2.71
C GLY A 48 2.56 18.39 3.74
N SER A 49 2.05 17.71 4.80
CA SER A 49 2.85 16.75 5.59
C SER A 49 2.87 15.33 5.01
N VAL A 50 3.37 15.25 3.81
CA VAL A 50 4.54 14.49 3.40
C VAL A 50 5.15 13.39 4.31
N SER A 51 4.35 12.43 4.78
CA SER A 51 4.88 11.07 5.01
C SER A 51 5.13 10.29 3.70
N ASN A 52 4.66 10.84 2.57
CA ASN A 52 4.86 10.29 1.22
C ASN A 52 5.81 11.15 0.36
N GLN A 53 6.65 12.03 0.95
CA GLN A 53 7.59 12.90 0.19
C GLN A 53 8.73 12.17 -0.52
N ARG A 54 8.84 10.85 -0.39
CA ARG A 54 9.70 10.04 -1.28
C ARG A 54 9.03 9.75 -2.63
N ALA A 55 7.95 10.44 -2.99
CA ALA A 55 7.54 10.51 -4.38
C ALA A 55 8.54 11.41 -5.12
N PRO A 56 9.29 10.88 -6.11
CA PRO A 56 10.15 11.71 -6.95
C PRO A 56 9.31 12.84 -7.58
N ARG A 57 9.84 14.07 -7.60
CA ARG A 57 9.17 15.25 -8.19
C ARG A 57 9.00 15.13 -9.72
N HIS A 58 9.64 14.14 -10.33
CA HIS A 58 9.52 13.79 -11.74
C HIS A 58 8.85 12.43 -11.86
N GLY A 59 7.71 12.38 -12.54
CA GLY A 59 6.95 11.22 -13.04
C GLY A 59 7.35 9.83 -12.55
N PHE A 60 8.53 9.37 -12.91
CA PHE A 60 9.22 8.16 -12.47
C PHE A 60 10.62 8.21 -13.13
N ASP A 61 11.57 7.37 -12.70
CA ASP A 61 12.84 7.27 -13.41
C ASP A 61 12.68 6.47 -14.72
N GLU A 62 12.81 7.13 -15.87
CA GLU A 62 12.66 6.50 -17.18
C GLU A 62 13.73 5.43 -17.46
N VAL A 63 14.94 5.60 -16.93
CA VAL A 63 16.04 4.64 -17.11
C VAL A 63 15.72 3.32 -16.40
N VAL A 64 15.08 3.40 -15.23
CA VAL A 64 14.60 2.22 -14.49
C VAL A 64 13.53 1.50 -15.30
N VAL A 65 12.62 2.25 -15.94
CA VAL A 65 11.58 1.67 -16.80
C VAL A 65 12.20 0.99 -18.03
N ASP A 66 13.11 1.64 -18.74
CA ASP A 66 13.76 1.07 -19.92
C ASP A 66 14.55 -0.19 -19.58
N ARG A 67 15.28 -0.20 -18.46
CA ARG A 67 15.96 -1.41 -17.99
C ARG A 67 14.98 -2.54 -17.67
N ALA A 68 13.82 -2.24 -17.09
CA ALA A 68 12.80 -3.25 -16.81
C ALA A 68 12.12 -3.80 -18.07
N VAL A 69 12.11 -3.01 -19.16
CA VAL A 69 11.49 -3.35 -20.43
C VAL A 69 12.44 -4.14 -21.34
N ASP A 70 13.69 -3.66 -21.49
CA ASP A 70 14.68 -4.20 -22.43
C ASP A 70 15.71 -5.12 -21.78
N GLY A 71 15.81 -5.13 -20.46
CA GLY A 71 16.88 -5.79 -19.73
C GLY A 71 16.43 -6.49 -18.44
N PRO A 72 17.38 -6.73 -17.51
CA PRO A 72 17.08 -7.33 -16.23
C PRO A 72 16.26 -6.37 -15.36
N ARG A 73 15.23 -6.92 -14.69
CA ARG A 73 14.37 -6.15 -13.80
C ARG A 73 15.21 -5.51 -12.67
N PRO A 74 15.10 -4.18 -12.47
CA PRO A 74 15.68 -3.50 -11.32
C PRO A 74 15.14 -4.04 -9.98
N ALA A 75 16.00 -4.14 -8.97
CA ALA A 75 15.64 -4.69 -7.66
C ALA A 75 14.57 -3.86 -6.93
N GLN A 76 14.58 -2.55 -7.15
CA GLN A 76 13.59 -1.63 -6.60
C GLN A 76 12.91 -0.91 -7.76
N MET A 77 11.59 -1.01 -7.81
CA MET A 77 10.76 -0.23 -8.72
C MET A 77 9.60 0.36 -7.94
N THR A 78 9.31 1.63 -8.19
CA THR A 78 8.13 2.31 -7.67
C THR A 78 6.88 1.89 -8.45
N LEU A 79 5.70 2.09 -7.86
CA LEU A 79 4.43 1.77 -8.55
C LEU A 79 4.25 2.55 -9.87
N PRO A 80 4.58 3.86 -9.96
CA PRO A 80 4.58 4.57 -11.24
C PRO A 80 5.50 3.94 -12.29
N GLU A 81 6.71 3.51 -11.91
CA GLU A 81 7.65 2.83 -12.82
C GLU A 81 7.10 1.50 -13.32
N ILE A 82 6.50 0.70 -12.42
CA ILE A 82 5.84 -0.56 -12.78
C ILE A 82 4.70 -0.32 -13.77
N HIS A 83 3.87 0.70 -13.55
CA HIS A 83 2.79 1.04 -14.46
C HIS A 83 3.32 1.46 -15.84
N ALA A 84 4.33 2.32 -15.89
CA ALA A 84 4.97 2.73 -17.14
C ALA A 84 5.58 1.55 -17.90
N ALA A 85 6.24 0.63 -17.20
CA ALA A 85 6.78 -0.59 -17.79
C ALA A 85 5.69 -1.52 -18.34
N ILE A 86 4.57 -1.70 -17.60
CA ILE A 86 3.41 -2.46 -18.07
C ILE A 86 2.84 -1.86 -19.35
N ASP A 87 2.74 -0.54 -19.44
CA ASP A 87 2.19 0.14 -20.60
C ASP A 87 3.10 -0.01 -21.84
N ARG A 88 4.43 0.14 -21.66
CA ARG A 88 5.42 -0.11 -22.73
C ARG A 88 5.40 -1.55 -23.23
N LEU A 89 5.42 -2.55 -22.32
CA LEU A 89 5.37 -3.97 -22.70
C LEU A 89 4.02 -4.36 -23.31
N THR A 90 2.92 -3.77 -22.84
CA THR A 90 1.59 -3.96 -23.45
C THR A 90 1.54 -3.39 -24.86
N ALA A 91 2.17 -2.23 -25.11
CA ALA A 91 2.26 -1.65 -26.45
C ALA A 91 3.09 -2.51 -27.42
N ARG A 92 4.08 -3.27 -26.91
CA ARG A 92 4.85 -4.27 -27.66
C ARG A 92 4.07 -5.57 -27.94
N GLY A 93 2.87 -5.73 -27.39
CA GLY A 93 2.03 -6.90 -27.61
C GLY A 93 2.26 -8.06 -26.64
N GLU A 94 3.06 -7.89 -25.58
CA GLU A 94 3.32 -8.97 -24.62
C GLU A 94 2.06 -9.41 -23.85
N SER A 95 1.98 -10.71 -23.55
CA SER A 95 0.87 -11.26 -22.79
C SER A 95 0.92 -10.82 -21.32
N ALA A 96 -0.25 -10.76 -20.66
CA ALA A 96 -0.29 -10.35 -19.25
C ALA A 96 0.50 -11.29 -18.31
N ARG A 97 0.65 -12.56 -18.70
CA ARG A 97 1.43 -13.56 -17.95
C ARG A 97 2.93 -13.34 -18.09
N GLU A 98 3.40 -13.01 -19.30
CA GLU A 98 4.82 -12.69 -19.55
C GLU A 98 5.23 -11.40 -18.85
N ILE A 99 4.41 -10.36 -18.96
CA ILE A 99 4.64 -9.08 -18.26
C ILE A 99 4.70 -9.31 -16.75
N ALA A 100 3.76 -10.08 -16.19
CA ALA A 100 3.74 -10.40 -14.77
C ALA A 100 5.00 -11.15 -14.32
N LYS A 101 5.46 -12.12 -15.11
CA LYS A 101 6.69 -12.88 -14.84
C LYS A 101 7.92 -11.97 -14.90
N ARG A 102 8.05 -11.15 -15.95
CA ARG A 102 9.17 -10.23 -16.15
C ARG A 102 9.27 -9.18 -15.05
N LEU A 103 8.14 -8.54 -14.74
CA LEU A 103 8.06 -7.49 -13.72
C LEU A 103 7.84 -8.03 -12.32
N GLY A 104 7.86 -9.36 -12.11
CA GLY A 104 7.57 -10.05 -10.84
C GLY A 104 6.39 -9.43 -10.07
N VAL A 105 5.28 -9.23 -10.76
CA VAL A 105 3.99 -8.77 -10.22
C VAL A 105 2.91 -9.79 -10.53
N THR A 106 1.73 -9.62 -9.96
CA THR A 106 0.59 -10.48 -10.30
C THR A 106 -0.01 -10.12 -11.65
N THR A 107 -0.59 -11.11 -12.34
CA THR A 107 -1.39 -10.88 -13.56
C THR A 107 -2.55 -9.92 -13.31
N ARG A 108 -3.14 -9.95 -12.10
CA ARG A 108 -4.18 -9.00 -11.66
C ARG A 108 -3.70 -7.55 -11.67
N THR A 109 -2.44 -7.30 -11.35
CA THR A 109 -1.84 -5.95 -11.42
C THR A 109 -1.81 -5.46 -12.87
N VAL A 110 -1.38 -6.32 -13.80
CA VAL A 110 -1.31 -6.01 -15.23
C VAL A 110 -2.69 -5.72 -15.80
N THR A 111 -3.69 -6.56 -15.50
CA THR A 111 -5.06 -6.37 -16.02
C THR A 111 -5.71 -5.09 -15.48
N ARG A 112 -5.51 -4.76 -14.20
CA ARG A 112 -5.99 -3.49 -13.61
C ARG A 112 -5.35 -2.28 -14.29
N GLN A 113 -4.05 -2.30 -14.55
CA GLN A 113 -3.40 -1.18 -15.24
C GLN A 113 -3.93 -0.99 -16.66
N ARG A 114 -4.11 -2.09 -17.42
CA ARG A 114 -4.73 -2.04 -18.75
C ARG A 114 -6.14 -1.44 -18.71
N ALA A 115 -6.94 -1.80 -17.72
CA ALA A 115 -8.28 -1.24 -17.54
C ALA A 115 -8.23 0.27 -17.23
N ARG A 116 -7.30 0.71 -16.38
CA ARG A 116 -7.09 2.15 -16.09
C ARG A 116 -6.69 2.93 -17.32
N ARG A 117 -5.75 2.41 -18.13
CA ARG A 117 -5.35 3.04 -19.41
C ARG A 117 -6.50 3.14 -20.40
N ARG A 118 -7.34 2.10 -20.51
CA ARG A 118 -8.55 2.14 -21.35
C ARG A 118 -9.62 3.11 -20.85
N ALA A 119 -9.65 3.38 -19.55
CA ALA A 119 -10.54 4.37 -18.97
C ALA A 119 -10.03 5.79 -19.25
N SER A 120 -8.71 6.04 -19.08
CA SER A 120 -8.13 7.36 -19.37
C SER A 120 -8.25 7.75 -20.84
N ILE A 121 -8.08 6.81 -21.77
CA ILE A 121 -8.26 7.07 -23.21
C ILE A 121 -9.72 7.42 -23.58
N ARG A 122 -10.70 6.94 -22.81
CA ARG A 122 -12.13 7.22 -23.07
C ARG A 122 -12.62 8.55 -22.50
N THR A 123 -11.83 9.18 -21.65
CA THR A 123 -12.23 10.39 -20.90
C THR A 123 -11.42 11.62 -21.29
N GLY A 124 -10.39 11.47 -22.13
CA GLY A 124 -9.68 12.57 -22.78
C GLY A 124 -10.12 12.70 -24.23
#